data_AF-A0A9W7DP63-F1
#
_entry.id   AF-A0A9W7DP63-F1
#
_cell.length_a   1.000
_cell.length_b   1.000
_cell.length_c   1.000
_cell.angle_alpha   90.00
_cell.angle_beta   90.00
_cell.angle_gamma   90.00
#
_symmetry.space_group_name_H-M   'P 1'
#
loop_
_entity.id
_entity.type
_entity.pdbx_description
1 polymer ?
#
loop_
_entity_poly.entity_id
_entity_poly.type
_entity_poly.pdbx_seq_one_letter_code
_entity_poly.pdbx_strand_id
1 'polypeptide(L)'
;MGILDSDPESNIPIVSPSLDSSSSSRPSNSDDANENDVTEDNRVQDWVHHLNYLELIIPPKPRQVWQQITSPCGSKKQWVSSLSVTKERRGATPSDLVLDLVYVILLQQLGRAYRTELDSNALYAFRDFCSMFIPIWFQWGAVQLYLNKFEQKDVVFVFFFIGNVLTMANIGISAEECGSGTHRLGCSEFAFSMAGARFWVFLFHGYALYHNWNAFRLASYVYMLPDALIVLSWIIVGFMPAGEECGDDLNGCWAPFIFWWWFALFIDFLRLMTPLIVYRILKWRTTKKVSECGECVSKR
;
A
#
# COMPACT_ATOMS: atom_id res chain seq x y z
N MET A 1 -32.20 7.78 -35.15
CA MET A 1 -32.11 9.25 -35.08
C MET A 1 -31.42 9.58 -33.76
N GLY A 2 -30.15 9.98 -33.84
CA GLY A 2 -29.24 10.07 -32.70
C GLY A 2 -27.82 9.90 -33.20
N ILE A 3 -27.26 11.01 -33.66
CA ILE A 3 -25.94 11.16 -34.29
C ILE A 3 -24.86 10.97 -33.23
N LEU A 4 -23.95 10.03 -33.45
CA LEU A 4 -22.69 9.93 -32.70
C LEU A 4 -21.67 10.78 -33.45
N ASP A 5 -21.35 11.95 -32.90
CA ASP A 5 -20.22 12.76 -33.32
C ASP A 5 -18.93 12.04 -32.93
N SER A 6 -18.15 11.72 -33.93
CA SER A 6 -16.78 11.23 -33.85
C SER A 6 -15.83 12.39 -33.51
N ASP A 7 -15.12 12.28 -32.39
CA ASP A 7 -14.03 13.18 -32.04
C ASP A 7 -12.89 13.09 -33.07
N PRO A 8 -12.30 14.22 -33.49
CA PRO A 8 -11.19 14.23 -34.44
C PRO A 8 -9.88 13.80 -33.78
N GLU A 9 -9.19 12.88 -34.45
CA GLU A 9 -7.85 12.40 -34.17
C GLU A 9 -6.88 13.55 -33.83
N SER A 10 -6.39 13.57 -32.59
CA SER A 10 -5.24 14.39 -32.23
C SER A 10 -3.96 13.73 -32.77
N ASN A 11 -3.51 14.21 -33.92
CA ASN A 11 -2.19 13.90 -34.47
C ASN A 11 -1.10 14.43 -33.52
N ILE A 12 -0.62 13.55 -32.63
CA ILE A 12 0.62 13.77 -31.89
C ILE A 12 1.76 13.34 -32.81
N PRO A 13 2.69 14.24 -33.19
CA PRO A 13 3.85 13.85 -33.96
C PRO A 13 4.72 12.90 -33.13
N ILE A 14 4.78 11.65 -33.57
CA ILE A 14 5.74 10.66 -33.08
C ILE A 14 7.12 11.13 -33.55
N VAL A 15 7.87 11.74 -32.64
CA VAL A 15 9.30 12.00 -32.84
C VAL A 15 10.01 10.66 -32.71
N SER A 16 10.30 10.05 -33.87
CA SER A 16 11.17 8.89 -33.97
C SER A 16 12.55 9.23 -33.39
N PRO A 17 13.10 8.45 -32.46
CA PRO A 17 14.49 8.59 -32.09
C PRO A 17 15.34 8.20 -33.31
N SER A 18 16.13 9.14 -33.80
CA SER A 18 17.19 8.88 -34.78
C SER A 18 18.16 7.88 -34.16
N LEU A 19 18.16 6.65 -34.68
CA LEU A 19 19.27 5.73 -34.53
C LEU A 19 20.46 6.33 -35.29
N ASP A 20 21.31 7.04 -34.57
CA ASP A 20 22.66 7.31 -35.06
C ASP A 20 23.43 5.98 -35.03
N SER A 21 23.55 5.37 -36.21
CA SER A 21 24.47 4.28 -36.48
C SER A 21 25.89 4.80 -36.42
N SER A 22 26.44 4.94 -35.22
CA SER A 22 27.88 5.08 -35.03
C SER A 22 28.53 3.73 -35.30
N SER A 23 29.06 3.60 -36.51
CA SER A 23 30.02 2.60 -36.93
C SER A 23 31.25 2.65 -36.01
N SER A 24 31.28 1.80 -34.98
CA SER A 24 32.50 1.53 -34.22
C SER A 24 33.31 0.48 -34.98
N SER A 25 34.33 0.94 -35.68
CA SER A 25 35.43 0.12 -36.19
C SER A 25 36.03 -0.70 -35.05
N ARG A 26 35.97 -2.02 -35.17
CA ARG A 26 36.64 -3.01 -34.31
C ARG A 26 38.14 -2.96 -34.61
N PRO A 27 39.02 -2.64 -33.65
CA PRO A 27 40.42 -3.03 -33.73
C PRO A 27 40.50 -4.51 -33.36
N SER A 28 40.96 -5.34 -34.29
CA SER A 28 41.41 -6.69 -34.03
C SER A 28 42.73 -6.63 -33.27
N ASN A 29 42.69 -6.74 -31.95
CA ASN A 29 43.87 -7.10 -31.16
C ASN A 29 43.68 -8.52 -30.64
N SER A 30 44.44 -9.41 -31.25
CA SER A 30 44.87 -10.68 -30.68
C SER A 30 45.82 -10.38 -29.52
N ASP A 31 45.39 -10.65 -28.29
CA ASP A 31 46.29 -10.89 -27.16
C ASP A 31 45.55 -11.84 -26.21
N ASP A 32 45.78 -13.12 -26.45
CA ASP A 32 45.44 -14.21 -25.55
C ASP A 32 46.28 -14.09 -24.26
N ALA A 33 45.64 -14.46 -23.14
CA ALA A 33 46.21 -14.72 -21.82
C ALA A 33 46.43 -13.51 -20.87
N ASN A 34 45.36 -13.08 -20.17
CA ASN A 34 45.37 -12.89 -18.70
C ASN A 34 44.01 -12.41 -18.10
N GLU A 35 42.89 -13.05 -18.46
CA GLU A 35 41.56 -12.64 -17.98
C GLU A 35 40.99 -13.55 -16.87
N ASN A 36 41.79 -13.91 -15.87
CA ASN A 36 41.32 -14.76 -14.76
C ASN A 36 41.57 -14.20 -13.34
N ASP A 37 42.15 -13.00 -13.17
CA ASP A 37 42.57 -12.52 -11.83
C ASP A 37 41.96 -11.18 -11.39
N VAL A 38 41.09 -10.55 -12.20
CA VAL A 38 40.51 -9.21 -11.92
C VAL A 38 39.03 -9.26 -11.50
N THR A 39 38.42 -10.45 -11.47
CA THR A 39 36.99 -10.60 -11.12
C THR A 39 36.70 -10.97 -9.67
N GLU A 40 37.73 -11.28 -8.88
CA GLU A 40 37.57 -11.65 -7.47
C GLU A 40 37.73 -10.44 -6.53
N ASP A 41 38.69 -9.55 -6.80
CA ASP A 41 38.96 -8.37 -5.95
C ASP A 41 37.84 -7.29 -6.03
N ASN A 42 37.26 -7.10 -7.22
CA ASN A 42 36.07 -6.24 -7.40
C ASN A 42 34.82 -6.81 -6.71
N ARG A 43 34.73 -8.14 -6.56
CA ARG A 43 33.62 -8.76 -5.83
C ARG A 43 33.77 -8.51 -4.34
N VAL A 44 34.99 -8.61 -3.79
CA VAL A 44 35.27 -8.35 -2.37
C VAL A 44 35.04 -6.87 -2.01
N GLN A 45 35.37 -5.92 -2.89
CA GLN A 45 35.13 -4.49 -2.65
C GLN A 45 33.63 -4.12 -2.58
N ASP A 46 32.77 -4.79 -3.35
CA ASP A 46 31.31 -4.60 -3.27
C ASP A 46 30.76 -5.07 -1.91
N TRP A 47 31.28 -6.15 -1.33
CA TRP A 47 30.87 -6.63 0.00
C TRP A 47 31.30 -5.71 1.14
N VAL A 48 32.46 -5.05 1.03
CA VAL A 48 32.95 -4.12 2.07
C VAL A 48 32.08 -2.86 2.15
N HIS A 49 31.43 -2.45 1.05
CA HIS A 49 30.44 -1.36 1.08
C HIS A 49 29.08 -1.78 1.67
N HIS A 50 28.77 -3.08 1.74
CA HIS A 50 27.56 -3.58 2.39
C HIS A 50 27.67 -3.74 3.91
N LEU A 51 28.88 -3.60 4.47
CA LEU A 51 29.14 -3.62 5.92
C LEU A 51 29.18 -2.23 6.55
N ASN A 52 28.90 -1.17 5.79
CA ASN A 52 28.53 0.12 6.37
C ASN A 52 27.19 -0.05 7.08
N TYR A 53 27.33 -0.42 8.36
CA TYR A 53 26.40 -0.38 9.47
C TYR A 53 24.99 0.02 9.06
N LEU A 54 24.03 -0.90 9.22
CA LEU A 54 22.61 -0.59 9.30
C LEU A 54 22.44 0.66 10.15
N GLU A 55 22.30 1.82 9.50
CA GLU A 55 22.16 3.08 10.21
C GLU A 55 20.89 2.92 11.05
N LEU A 56 21.06 3.09 12.37
CA LEU A 56 20.02 2.75 13.34
C LEU A 56 18.71 3.49 13.05
N ILE A 57 18.82 4.73 12.58
CA ILE A 57 17.69 5.62 12.28
C ILE A 57 18.05 6.45 11.04
N ILE A 58 17.38 6.20 9.92
CA ILE A 58 17.51 7.02 8.70
C ILE A 58 16.19 7.75 8.48
N PRO A 59 16.16 9.08 8.41
CA PRO A 59 14.90 9.79 8.27
C PRO A 59 14.16 9.42 6.96
N PRO A 60 12.91 8.92 7.03
CA PRO A 60 11.81 9.22 6.14
C PRO A 60 11.96 9.73 4.71
N LYS A 61 12.79 9.23 3.79
CA LYS A 61 12.83 9.85 2.45
C LYS A 61 11.66 9.38 1.58
N PRO A 62 10.73 10.27 1.16
CA PRO A 62 9.67 9.88 0.26
C PRO A 62 10.26 9.46 -1.08
N ARG A 63 9.92 8.26 -1.54
CA ARG A 63 10.39 7.71 -2.83
C ARG A 63 9.86 8.52 -4.02
N GLN A 64 8.72 9.20 -3.86
CA GLN A 64 8.13 10.07 -4.86
C GLN A 64 8.09 11.50 -4.32
N VAL A 65 8.75 12.41 -5.05
CA VAL A 65 8.74 13.84 -4.74
C VAL A 65 8.06 14.57 -5.87
N TRP A 66 7.13 15.46 -5.54
CA TRP A 66 6.58 16.40 -6.50
C TRP A 66 7.64 17.45 -6.79
N GLN A 67 8.07 17.52 -8.05
CA GLN A 67 9.07 18.48 -8.51
C GLN A 67 8.38 19.54 -9.36
N GLN A 68 8.79 20.80 -9.19
CA GLN A 68 8.42 21.85 -10.12
C GLN A 68 9.31 21.76 -11.34
N ILE A 69 8.70 21.59 -12.50
CA ILE A 69 9.39 21.66 -13.78
C ILE A 69 8.87 22.88 -14.53
N THR A 70 9.79 23.65 -15.08
CA THR A 70 9.48 24.69 -16.05
C THR A 70 9.07 24.02 -17.35
N SER A 71 7.87 24.34 -17.85
CA SER A 71 7.42 23.83 -19.14
C SER A 71 8.44 24.20 -20.24
N PRO A 72 8.57 23.38 -21.30
CA PRO A 72 9.47 23.68 -22.42
C PRO A 72 9.22 25.07 -23.04
N CYS A 73 7.99 25.59 -22.93
CA CYS A 73 7.60 26.91 -23.39
C CYS A 73 7.81 28.04 -22.36
N GLY A 74 8.59 27.81 -21.31
CA GLY A 74 9.15 28.84 -20.40
C GLY A 74 8.18 29.61 -19.49
N SER A 75 6.87 29.44 -19.64
CA SER A 75 5.88 30.36 -19.03
C SER A 75 5.14 29.80 -17.81
N LYS A 76 5.12 28.48 -17.59
CA LYS A 76 4.38 27.87 -16.48
C LYS A 76 5.22 26.86 -15.71
N LYS A 77 5.26 27.02 -14.39
CA LYS A 77 5.77 26.00 -13.46
C LYS A 77 4.68 24.95 -13.27
N GLN A 78 4.96 23.71 -13.66
CA GLN A 78 4.07 22.58 -13.46
C GLN A 78 4.63 21.69 -12.36
N TRP A 79 3.78 21.30 -11.41
CA TRP A 79 4.12 20.24 -10.47
C TRP A 79 3.90 18.92 -11.16
N VAL A 80 4.97 18.14 -11.31
CA VAL A 80 4.90 16.79 -11.83
C VAL A 80 5.52 15.82 -10.83
N SER A 81 5.04 14.58 -10.83
CA SER A 81 5.63 13.52 -10.02
C SER A 81 7.02 13.20 -10.57
N SER A 82 8.02 13.00 -9.72
CA SER A 82 9.37 12.58 -10.13
C SER A 82 9.34 11.36 -11.07
N LEU A 83 8.37 10.46 -10.88
CA LEU A 83 8.12 9.30 -11.73
C LEU A 83 7.81 9.61 -13.20
N SER A 84 7.24 10.77 -13.48
CA SER A 84 6.93 11.18 -14.86
C SER A 84 8.15 11.75 -15.60
N VAL A 85 9.21 12.08 -14.86
CA VAL A 85 10.40 12.79 -15.35
C VAL A 85 11.51 11.79 -15.63
N THR A 86 11.78 10.91 -14.67
CA THR A 86 12.74 9.83 -14.82
C THR A 86 11.98 8.58 -15.25
N LYS A 87 12.37 7.97 -16.39
CA LYS A 87 11.93 6.62 -16.77
C LYS A 87 12.61 5.56 -15.89
N GLU A 88 12.61 5.78 -14.58
CA GLU A 88 13.16 4.84 -13.64
C GLU A 88 12.21 3.64 -13.57
N ARG A 89 12.65 2.49 -14.10
CA ARG A 89 11.87 1.26 -13.99
C ARG A 89 11.79 0.91 -12.52
N ARG A 90 10.59 0.98 -11.96
CA ARG A 90 10.33 0.50 -10.61
C ARG A 90 10.54 -1.01 -10.57
N GLY A 91 11.63 -1.45 -9.95
CA GLY A 91 11.82 -2.85 -9.57
C GLY A 91 10.99 -3.19 -8.34
N ALA A 92 10.50 -4.43 -8.27
CA ALA A 92 9.95 -4.98 -7.04
C ALA A 92 11.07 -5.10 -6.00
N THR A 93 10.83 -4.62 -4.78
CA THR A 93 11.81 -4.78 -3.70
C THR A 93 11.64 -6.15 -3.04
N PRO A 94 12.67 -6.66 -2.33
CA PRO A 94 12.53 -7.88 -1.55
C PRO A 94 11.38 -7.81 -0.53
N SER A 95 11.15 -6.65 0.07
CA SER A 95 10.04 -6.41 1.02
C SER A 95 8.68 -6.60 0.35
N ASP A 96 8.51 -6.06 -0.88
CA ASP A 96 7.30 -6.22 -1.67
C ASP A 96 7.02 -7.72 -1.95
N LEU A 97 8.06 -8.47 -2.34
CA LEU A 97 7.97 -9.91 -2.64
C LEU A 97 7.61 -10.75 -1.41
N VAL A 98 8.22 -10.47 -0.25
CA VAL A 98 7.91 -11.18 1.00
C VAL A 98 6.48 -10.90 1.43
N LEU A 99 6.04 -9.64 1.35
CA LEU A 99 4.68 -9.25 1.69
C LEU A 99 3.67 -9.98 0.78
N ASP A 100 3.88 -9.94 -0.54
CA ASP A 100 2.99 -10.58 -1.49
C ASP A 100 2.92 -12.10 -1.28
N LEU A 101 4.05 -12.75 -0.97
CA LEU A 101 4.07 -14.18 -0.63
C LEU A 101 3.23 -14.50 0.61
N VAL A 102 3.38 -13.73 1.69
CA VAL A 102 2.61 -13.92 2.93
C VAL A 102 1.11 -13.76 2.66
N TYR A 103 0.73 -12.78 1.85
CA TYR A 103 -0.67 -12.56 1.49
C TYR A 103 -1.25 -13.68 0.63
N VAL A 104 -0.50 -14.21 -0.34
CA VAL A 104 -0.95 -15.34 -1.15
C VAL A 104 -1.18 -16.58 -0.28
N ILE A 105 -0.26 -16.87 0.65
CA ILE A 105 -0.42 -18.00 1.59
C ILE A 105 -1.65 -17.78 2.49
N LEU A 106 -1.83 -16.57 3.02
CA LEU A 106 -2.98 -16.22 3.84
C LEU A 106 -4.30 -16.40 3.07
N LEU A 107 -4.38 -15.91 1.83
CA LEU A 107 -5.57 -16.08 0.99
C LEU A 107 -5.83 -17.54 0.63
N GLN A 108 -4.78 -18.35 0.47
CA GLN A 108 -4.90 -19.79 0.28
C GLN A 108 -5.56 -20.46 1.50
N GLN A 109 -5.15 -20.09 2.72
CA GLN A 109 -5.75 -20.62 3.95
C GLN A 109 -7.21 -20.20 4.11
N LEU A 110 -7.52 -18.91 3.86
CA LEU A 110 -8.89 -18.42 3.89
C LEU A 110 -9.76 -19.13 2.83
N GLY A 111 -9.22 -19.41 1.65
CA GLY A 111 -9.91 -20.16 0.60
C GLY A 111 -10.20 -21.62 0.96
N ARG A 112 -9.35 -22.26 1.78
CA ARG A 112 -9.60 -23.61 2.30
C ARG A 112 -10.76 -23.63 3.29
N ALA A 113 -10.77 -22.69 4.24
CA ALA A 113 -11.86 -22.53 5.20
C ALA A 113 -13.19 -22.20 4.50
N TYR A 114 -13.16 -21.36 3.46
CA TYR A 114 -14.35 -21.08 2.67
C TYR A 114 -14.92 -22.33 1.98
N ARG A 115 -14.04 -23.21 1.47
CA ARG A 115 -14.47 -24.40 0.73
C ARG A 115 -15.23 -25.38 1.62
N THR A 116 -14.91 -25.49 2.91
CA THR A 116 -15.61 -26.40 3.82
C THR A 116 -17.04 -25.92 4.11
N GLU A 117 -17.27 -24.61 4.12
CA GLU A 117 -18.60 -24.03 4.39
C GLU A 117 -19.51 -23.95 3.15
N LEU A 118 -18.93 -24.02 1.95
CA LEU A 118 -19.68 -23.91 0.70
C LEU A 118 -20.74 -25.00 0.54
N ASP A 119 -20.51 -26.16 1.16
CA ASP A 119 -21.39 -27.34 1.09
C ASP A 119 -22.69 -27.17 1.90
N SER A 120 -22.75 -26.22 2.84
CA SER A 120 -23.92 -25.99 3.71
C SER A 120 -24.87 -24.93 3.14
N ASN A 121 -24.38 -23.72 2.91
CA ASN A 121 -25.14 -22.57 2.41
C ASN A 121 -24.21 -21.55 1.74
N ALA A 122 -24.24 -21.48 0.41
CA ALA A 122 -23.35 -20.61 -0.36
C ALA A 122 -23.41 -19.12 0.03
N LEU A 123 -24.60 -18.59 0.38
CA LEU A 123 -24.74 -17.18 0.77
C LEU A 123 -24.07 -16.86 2.12
N TYR A 124 -24.18 -17.76 3.10
CA TYR A 124 -23.55 -17.57 4.40
C TYR A 124 -22.03 -17.75 4.32
N ALA A 125 -21.58 -18.77 3.58
CA ALA A 125 -20.17 -18.96 3.28
C ALA A 125 -19.58 -17.70 2.61
N PHE A 126 -20.27 -17.14 1.62
CA PHE A 126 -19.78 -15.94 0.91
C PHE A 126 -19.70 -14.72 1.82
N ARG A 127 -20.72 -14.50 2.65
CA ARG A 127 -20.73 -13.43 3.65
C ARG A 127 -19.54 -13.55 4.61
N ASP A 128 -19.32 -14.76 5.14
CA ASP A 128 -18.28 -15.03 6.13
C ASP A 128 -16.87 -14.95 5.49
N PHE A 129 -16.73 -15.37 4.24
CA PHE A 129 -15.51 -15.12 3.47
C PHE A 129 -15.25 -13.62 3.29
N CYS A 130 -16.25 -12.86 2.86
CA CYS A 130 -16.10 -11.41 2.65
C CYS A 130 -15.76 -10.67 3.94
N SER A 131 -16.37 -11.04 5.07
CA SER A 131 -16.12 -10.38 6.36
C SER A 131 -14.68 -10.52 6.83
N MET A 132 -13.97 -11.58 6.40
CA MET A 132 -12.54 -11.80 6.67
C MET A 132 -11.63 -11.28 5.56
N PHE A 133 -11.99 -11.48 4.30
CA PHE A 133 -11.20 -11.06 3.15
C PHE A 133 -11.04 -9.54 3.08
N ILE A 134 -12.11 -8.78 3.30
CA ILE A 134 -12.11 -7.32 3.20
C ILE A 134 -11.09 -6.67 4.16
N PRO A 135 -11.07 -6.98 5.48
CA PRO A 135 -10.09 -6.37 6.39
C PRO A 135 -8.66 -6.78 6.07
N ILE A 136 -8.44 -8.02 5.64
CA ILE A 136 -7.14 -8.51 5.16
C ILE A 136 -6.66 -7.68 3.95
N TRP A 137 -7.56 -7.45 2.98
CA TRP A 137 -7.27 -6.65 1.79
C TRP A 137 -6.97 -5.18 2.14
N PHE A 138 -7.72 -4.58 3.06
CA PHE A 138 -7.42 -3.22 3.53
C PHE A 138 -6.08 -3.13 4.26
N GLN A 139 -5.74 -4.14 5.05
CA GLN A 139 -4.43 -4.23 5.71
C GLN A 139 -3.30 -4.32 4.67
N TRP A 140 -3.48 -5.10 3.60
CA TRP A 140 -2.50 -5.21 2.51
C TRP A 140 -2.30 -3.85 1.84
N GLY A 141 -3.41 -3.21 1.46
CA GLY A 141 -3.39 -1.91 0.81
C GLY A 141 -2.71 -0.85 1.68
N ALA A 142 -2.94 -0.87 3.00
CA ALA A 142 -2.32 0.07 3.92
C ALA A 142 -0.79 -0.10 4.00
N VAL A 143 -0.29 -1.34 4.08
CA VAL A 143 1.16 -1.62 4.07
C VAL A 143 1.76 -1.27 2.71
N GLN A 144 1.14 -1.69 1.61
CA GLN A 144 1.62 -1.39 0.26
C GLN A 144 1.68 0.11 -0.01
N LEU A 145 0.66 0.88 0.38
CA LEU A 145 0.66 2.34 0.25
C LEU A 145 1.81 2.97 1.05
N TYR A 146 2.15 2.41 2.22
CA TYR A 146 3.29 2.88 3.00
C TYR A 146 4.63 2.54 2.31
N LEU A 147 4.84 1.28 1.91
CA LEU A 147 6.07 0.83 1.24
C LEU A 147 6.33 1.60 -0.07
N ASN A 148 5.28 1.83 -0.85
CA ASN A 148 5.33 2.64 -2.07
C ASN A 148 5.89 4.05 -1.84
N LYS A 149 5.67 4.60 -0.64
CA LYS A 149 5.98 5.99 -0.32
C LYS A 149 7.25 6.15 0.51
N PHE A 150 7.48 5.30 1.51
CA PHE A 150 8.49 5.49 2.54
C PHE A 150 9.34 4.23 2.81
N GLU A 151 9.43 3.29 1.87
CA GLU A 151 10.29 2.12 2.08
C GLU A 151 11.76 2.54 2.26
N GLN A 152 12.34 2.11 3.37
CA GLN A 152 13.70 2.36 3.81
C GLN A 152 14.37 1.07 4.27
N LYS A 153 15.68 1.10 4.47
CA LYS A 153 16.47 -0.05 4.92
C LYS A 153 17.06 0.17 6.32
N ASP A 154 16.41 0.97 7.17
CA ASP A 154 16.86 1.18 8.54
C ASP A 154 16.35 0.08 9.49
N VAL A 155 16.99 -0.04 10.66
CA VAL A 155 16.68 -1.11 11.64
C VAL A 155 15.25 -0.99 12.17
N VAL A 156 14.77 0.24 12.39
CA VAL A 156 13.44 0.51 12.92
C VAL A 156 12.35 0.06 11.95
N PHE A 157 12.50 0.40 10.67
CA PHE A 157 11.61 -0.05 9.60
C PHE A 157 11.61 -1.56 9.48
N VAL A 158 12.79 -2.20 9.47
CA VAL A 158 12.90 -3.66 9.38
C VAL A 158 12.20 -4.33 10.57
N PHE A 159 12.36 -3.79 11.78
CA PHE A 159 11.67 -4.28 12.97
C PHE A 159 10.14 -4.19 12.84
N PHE A 160 9.61 -3.04 12.42
CA PHE A 160 8.17 -2.87 12.19
C PHE A 160 7.65 -3.77 11.08
N PHE A 161 8.43 -3.97 10.02
CA PHE A 161 8.08 -4.83 8.89
C PHE A 161 8.02 -6.30 9.31
N ILE A 162 9.02 -6.79 10.04
CA ILE A 162 9.01 -8.16 10.59
C ILE A 162 7.82 -8.34 11.53
N GLY A 163 7.58 -7.37 12.43
CA GLY A 163 6.42 -7.39 13.32
C GLY A 163 5.11 -7.50 12.55
N ASN A 164 4.96 -6.73 11.47
CA ASN A 164 3.80 -6.79 10.59
C ASN A 164 3.65 -8.17 9.91
N VAL A 165 4.73 -8.70 9.33
CA VAL A 165 4.76 -10.03 8.69
C VAL A 165 4.35 -11.13 9.66
N LEU A 166 4.86 -11.10 10.90
CA LEU A 166 4.51 -12.08 11.94
C LEU A 166 3.02 -12.01 12.30
N THR A 167 2.47 -10.80 12.48
CA THR A 167 1.04 -10.64 12.74
C THR A 167 0.18 -11.09 11.55
N MET A 168 0.63 -10.85 10.31
CA MET A 168 -0.04 -11.33 9.10
C MET A 168 -0.02 -12.86 8.98
N ALA A 169 1.08 -13.50 9.36
CA ALA A 169 1.14 -14.96 9.43
C ALA A 169 0.13 -15.51 10.46
N ASN A 170 0.03 -14.88 11.64
CA ASN A 170 -0.95 -15.27 12.66
C ASN A 170 -2.39 -15.04 12.20
N ILE A 171 -2.66 -13.97 11.43
CA ILE A 171 -3.97 -13.77 10.78
C ILE A 171 -4.30 -14.97 9.88
N GLY A 172 -3.34 -15.48 9.10
CA GLY A 172 -3.57 -16.64 8.24
C GLY A 172 -3.91 -17.93 8.99
N ILE A 173 -3.25 -18.18 10.13
CA ILE A 173 -3.52 -19.34 10.99
C ILE A 173 -4.90 -19.22 11.63
N SER A 174 -5.17 -18.10 12.30
CA SER A 174 -6.45 -17.83 12.97
C SER A 174 -7.63 -17.67 12.01
N ALA A 175 -7.37 -17.30 10.75
CA ALA A 175 -8.42 -17.19 9.73
C ALA A 175 -9.04 -18.55 9.38
N GLU A 176 -8.24 -19.62 9.39
CA GLU A 176 -8.74 -20.98 9.14
C GLU A 176 -9.67 -21.43 10.26
N GLU A 177 -9.29 -21.18 11.51
CA GLU A 177 -10.08 -21.53 12.69
C GLU A 177 -11.37 -20.70 12.80
N CYS A 178 -11.27 -19.37 12.67
CA CYS A 178 -12.43 -18.47 12.74
C CYS A 178 -13.40 -18.66 11.57
N GLY A 179 -12.88 -19.00 10.39
CA GLY A 179 -13.68 -19.25 9.18
C GLY A 179 -14.38 -20.60 9.14
N SER A 180 -14.04 -21.52 10.06
CA SER A 180 -14.70 -22.82 10.16
C SER A 180 -16.09 -22.67 10.80
N GLY A 181 -17.12 -23.27 10.21
CA GLY A 181 -18.51 -23.15 10.64
C GLY A 181 -18.86 -24.01 11.86
N THR A 182 -18.00 -24.94 12.24
CA THR A 182 -18.21 -25.82 13.40
C THR A 182 -17.74 -25.21 14.71
N HIS A 183 -16.60 -24.49 14.72
CA HIS A 183 -16.06 -23.88 15.94
C HIS A 183 -15.41 -22.53 15.63
N ARG A 184 -16.10 -21.43 15.96
CA ARG A 184 -15.60 -20.05 15.79
C ARG A 184 -14.61 -19.61 16.89
N LEU A 185 -13.87 -20.57 17.46
CA LEU A 185 -12.98 -20.35 18.59
C LEU A 185 -11.82 -19.41 18.22
N GLY A 186 -11.31 -19.50 17.00
CA GLY A 186 -10.17 -18.69 16.51
C GLY A 186 -10.47 -17.22 16.21
N CYS A 187 -11.72 -16.75 16.38
CA CYS A 187 -12.10 -15.39 16.00
C CYS A 187 -11.51 -14.31 16.91
N SER A 188 -11.23 -14.64 18.17
CA SER A 188 -10.57 -13.74 19.11
C SER A 188 -9.11 -13.52 18.72
N GLU A 189 -8.41 -14.60 18.39
CA GLU A 189 -7.02 -14.62 17.92
C GLU A 189 -6.89 -13.89 16.59
N PHE A 190 -7.86 -14.08 15.69
CA PHE A 190 -7.94 -13.32 14.44
C PHE A 190 -8.05 -11.82 14.71
N ALA A 191 -8.97 -11.41 15.60
CA ALA A 191 -9.17 -10.02 15.93
C ALA A 191 -7.93 -9.39 16.59
N PHE A 192 -7.28 -10.07 17.53
CA PHE A 192 -6.02 -9.60 18.12
C PHE A 192 -4.87 -9.53 17.11
N SER A 193 -4.78 -10.50 16.20
CA SER A 193 -3.76 -10.50 15.15
C SER A 193 -4.00 -9.35 14.16
N MET A 194 -5.26 -9.06 13.82
CA MET A 194 -5.67 -7.88 13.05
C MET A 194 -5.34 -6.58 13.78
N ALA A 195 -5.61 -6.48 15.08
CA ALA A 195 -5.21 -5.33 15.89
C ALA A 195 -3.69 -5.12 15.88
N GLY A 196 -2.92 -6.20 16.02
CA GLY A 196 -1.46 -6.18 15.96
C GLY A 196 -0.94 -5.72 14.58
N ALA A 197 -1.47 -6.27 13.49
CA ALA A 197 -1.09 -5.87 12.14
C ALA A 197 -1.38 -4.39 11.88
N ARG A 198 -2.53 -3.90 12.35
CA ARG A 198 -2.92 -2.48 12.26
C ARG A 198 -2.06 -1.59 13.15
N PHE A 199 -1.67 -2.08 14.32
CA PHE A 199 -0.78 -1.35 15.22
C PHE A 199 0.60 -1.13 14.59
N TRP A 200 1.16 -2.12 13.89
CA TRP A 200 2.41 -1.92 13.15
C TRP A 200 2.28 -0.87 12.03
N VAL A 201 1.15 -0.85 11.32
CA VAL A 201 0.86 0.21 10.33
C VAL A 201 0.73 1.59 10.97
N PHE A 202 0.11 1.66 12.15
CA PHE A 202 0.04 2.88 12.93
C PHE A 202 1.45 3.37 13.32
N LEU A 203 2.34 2.46 13.75
CA LEU A 203 3.74 2.80 14.07
C LEU A 203 4.53 3.27 12.84
N PHE A 204 4.34 2.63 11.68
CA PHE A 204 4.93 3.09 10.41
C PHE A 204 4.56 4.56 10.12
N HIS A 205 3.28 4.91 10.22
CA HIS A 205 2.82 6.28 10.00
C HIS A 205 3.32 7.25 11.08
N GLY A 206 3.40 6.80 12.34
CA GLY A 206 3.96 7.57 13.45
C GLY A 206 5.44 7.89 13.24
N TYR A 207 6.22 6.91 12.80
CA TYR A 207 7.64 7.08 12.47
C TYR A 207 7.85 8.05 11.31
N ALA A 208 7.06 7.91 10.23
CA ALA A 208 7.10 8.84 9.11
C ALA A 208 6.70 10.27 9.52
N LEU A 209 5.72 10.43 10.41
CA LEU A 209 5.30 11.73 10.96
C LEU A 209 6.39 12.35 11.83
N TYR A 210 7.02 11.57 12.70
CA TYR A 210 8.08 12.04 13.59
C TYR A 210 9.23 12.69 12.81
N HIS A 211 9.71 12.03 11.75
CA HIS A 211 10.82 12.55 10.95
C HIS A 211 10.42 13.67 9.98
N ASN A 212 9.16 13.73 9.54
CA ASN A 212 8.72 14.68 8.52
C ASN A 212 7.52 15.53 8.99
N TRP A 213 7.58 16.03 10.21
CA TRP A 213 6.48 16.72 10.89
C TRP A 213 5.83 17.81 10.02
N ASN A 214 6.62 18.74 9.50
CA ASN A 214 6.10 19.91 8.77
C ASN A 214 5.43 19.55 7.44
N ALA A 215 5.91 18.51 6.76
CA ALA A 215 5.41 18.12 5.44
C ALA A 215 4.16 17.24 5.52
N PHE A 216 4.07 16.38 6.55
CA PHE A 216 3.01 15.36 6.61
C PHE A 216 1.99 15.57 7.72
N ARG A 217 2.10 16.59 8.58
CA ARG A 217 1.15 16.79 9.70
C ARG A 217 -0.32 16.55 9.34
N LEU A 218 -0.84 17.22 8.31
CA LEU A 218 -2.24 17.07 7.92
C LEU A 218 -2.56 15.69 7.34
N ALA A 219 -1.68 15.17 6.48
CA ALA A 219 -1.85 13.85 5.87
C ALA A 219 -1.78 12.74 6.93
N SER A 220 -0.88 12.85 7.90
CA SER A 220 -0.72 11.87 8.96
C SER A 220 -1.92 11.85 9.90
N TYR A 221 -2.54 12.99 10.25
CA TYR A 221 -3.79 12.96 11.03
C TYR A 221 -4.92 12.23 10.30
N VAL A 222 -5.00 12.42 8.97
CA VAL A 222 -5.99 11.73 8.13
C VAL A 222 -5.80 10.21 8.11
N TYR A 223 -4.58 9.70 8.25
CA TYR A 223 -4.31 8.26 8.25
C TYR A 223 -4.22 7.65 9.66
N MET A 224 -3.55 8.31 10.60
CA MET A 224 -3.30 7.78 11.94
C MET A 224 -4.54 7.74 12.83
N LEU A 225 -5.44 8.73 12.73
CA LEU A 225 -6.64 8.74 13.58
C LEU A 225 -7.60 7.58 13.21
N PRO A 226 -7.90 7.32 11.92
CA PRO A 226 -8.62 6.11 11.54
C PRO A 226 -7.89 4.84 11.94
N ASP A 227 -6.56 4.75 11.76
CA ASP A 227 -5.78 3.57 12.17
C ASP A 227 -5.91 3.29 13.66
N ALA A 228 -5.83 4.32 14.51
CA ALA A 228 -6.01 4.16 15.96
C ALA A 228 -7.43 3.66 16.31
N LEU A 229 -8.47 4.19 15.66
CA LEU A 229 -9.85 3.73 15.86
C LEU A 229 -10.04 2.28 15.40
N ILE A 230 -9.40 1.89 14.28
CA ILE A 230 -9.44 0.52 13.77
C ILE A 230 -8.75 -0.43 14.76
N VAL A 231 -7.54 -0.08 15.25
CA VAL A 231 -6.83 -0.88 16.26
C VAL A 231 -7.69 -1.07 17.52
N LEU A 232 -8.26 0.02 18.05
CA LEU A 232 -9.15 -0.05 19.21
C LEU A 232 -10.38 -0.91 18.96
N SER A 233 -10.98 -0.82 17.76
CA SER A 233 -12.14 -1.62 17.39
C SER A 233 -11.79 -3.11 17.37
N TRP A 234 -10.66 -3.50 16.79
CA TRP A 234 -10.22 -4.90 16.77
C TRP A 234 -9.84 -5.44 18.15
N ILE A 235 -9.25 -4.61 19.02
CA ILE A 235 -9.00 -4.98 20.42
C ILE A 235 -10.33 -5.26 21.13
N ILE A 236 -11.33 -4.39 20.96
CA ILE A 236 -12.67 -4.57 21.55
C ILE A 236 -13.30 -5.87 21.04
N VAL A 237 -13.21 -6.16 19.73
CA VAL A 237 -13.70 -7.42 19.14
C VAL A 237 -12.97 -8.63 19.73
N GLY A 238 -11.66 -8.56 19.92
CA GLY A 238 -10.87 -9.67 20.50
C GLY A 238 -11.23 -10.01 21.94
N PHE A 239 -11.71 -9.03 22.72
CA PHE A 239 -12.21 -9.26 24.09
C PHE A 239 -13.67 -9.70 24.14
N MET A 240 -14.40 -9.68 23.02
CA MET A 240 -15.79 -10.11 23.01
C MET A 240 -15.88 -11.65 22.89
N PRO A 241 -16.77 -12.28 23.66
CA PRO A 241 -17.03 -13.71 23.51
C PRO A 241 -17.51 -14.01 22.09
N ALA A 242 -16.91 -15.03 21.46
CA ALA A 242 -17.26 -15.50 20.13
C ALA A 242 -17.73 -16.95 20.21
N GLY A 243 -18.77 -17.31 19.45
CA GLY A 243 -19.17 -18.72 19.35
C GLY A 243 -19.99 -19.21 20.53
N GLU A 244 -19.52 -20.33 21.09
CA GLU A 244 -20.22 -21.18 22.06
C GLU A 244 -20.28 -20.58 23.48
N GLU A 245 -19.40 -19.63 23.79
CA GLU A 245 -19.38 -18.93 25.08
C GLU A 245 -20.65 -18.10 25.35
N CYS A 246 -21.38 -17.78 24.29
CA CYS A 246 -22.58 -16.95 24.34
C CYS A 246 -23.85 -17.68 24.81
N GLY A 247 -23.84 -19.02 24.91
CA GLY A 247 -25.02 -19.81 25.29
C GLY A 247 -26.23 -19.59 24.37
N ASP A 248 -27.45 -19.74 24.92
CA ASP A 248 -28.71 -19.64 24.18
C ASP A 248 -29.11 -18.19 23.83
N ASP A 249 -28.51 -17.18 24.47
CA ASP A 249 -28.77 -15.76 24.22
C ASP A 249 -27.99 -15.24 23.01
N LEU A 250 -28.24 -15.88 21.86
CA LEU A 250 -27.55 -15.64 20.60
C LEU A 250 -27.54 -14.14 20.21
N ASN A 251 -28.63 -13.41 20.48
CA ASN A 251 -28.74 -12.01 20.08
C ASN A 251 -28.00 -11.03 21.01
N GLY A 252 -27.93 -11.30 22.31
CA GLY A 252 -27.34 -10.39 23.28
C GLY A 252 -25.82 -10.34 23.19
N CYS A 253 -25.22 -11.51 22.92
CA CYS A 253 -23.77 -11.69 22.91
C CYS A 253 -23.14 -11.37 21.54
N TRP A 254 -23.81 -11.72 20.44
CA TRP A 254 -23.27 -11.52 19.09
C TRP A 254 -23.45 -10.10 18.54
N ALA A 255 -24.49 -9.38 18.95
CA ALA A 255 -24.76 -8.05 18.39
C ALA A 255 -23.60 -7.05 18.60
N PRO A 256 -22.96 -6.96 19.78
CA PRO A 256 -21.77 -6.13 19.97
C PRO A 256 -20.59 -6.55 19.08
N PHE A 257 -20.31 -7.86 18.99
CA PHE A 257 -19.22 -8.40 18.16
C PHE A 257 -19.41 -8.00 16.69
N ILE A 258 -20.60 -8.24 16.14
CA ILE A 258 -20.96 -7.89 14.77
C ILE A 258 -20.85 -6.37 14.56
N PHE A 259 -21.39 -5.58 15.50
CA PHE A 259 -21.35 -4.12 15.41
C PHE A 259 -19.91 -3.61 15.30
N TRP A 260 -19.01 -4.01 16.21
CA TRP A 260 -17.63 -3.54 16.20
C TRP A 260 -16.82 -4.04 15.01
N TRP A 261 -17.09 -5.26 14.54
CA TRP A 261 -16.50 -5.80 13.32
C TRP A 261 -16.84 -4.93 12.10
N TRP A 262 -18.12 -4.67 11.86
CA TRP A 262 -18.55 -3.83 10.73
C TRP A 262 -18.17 -2.37 10.91
N PHE A 263 -18.12 -1.87 12.14
CA PHE A 263 -17.63 -0.53 12.44
C PHE A 263 -16.16 -0.38 12.01
N ALA A 264 -15.29 -1.35 12.33
CA ALA A 264 -13.90 -1.34 11.89
C ALA A 264 -13.78 -1.29 10.34
N LEU A 265 -14.55 -2.12 9.63
CA LEU A 265 -14.60 -2.12 8.16
C LEU A 265 -15.11 -0.81 7.58
N PHE A 266 -16.10 -0.19 8.22
CA PHE A 266 -16.62 1.10 7.82
C PHE A 266 -15.57 2.21 7.95
N ILE A 267 -14.79 2.23 9.04
CA ILE A 267 -13.69 3.18 9.22
C ILE A 267 -12.60 2.98 8.15
N ASP A 268 -12.24 1.73 7.85
CA ASP A 268 -11.31 1.39 6.75
C ASP A 268 -11.80 1.93 5.40
N PHE A 269 -13.09 1.73 5.10
CA PHE A 269 -13.70 2.24 3.88
C PHE A 269 -13.66 3.77 3.82
N LEU A 270 -14.02 4.46 4.90
CA LEU A 270 -13.95 5.93 4.99
C LEU A 270 -12.52 6.44 4.79
N ARG A 271 -11.53 5.75 5.37
CA ARG A 271 -10.12 6.07 5.17
C ARG A 271 -9.73 5.98 3.69
N LEU A 272 -10.13 4.93 2.98
CA LEU A 272 -9.86 4.77 1.55
C LEU A 272 -10.52 5.87 0.70
N MET A 273 -11.73 6.29 1.09
CA MET A 273 -12.48 7.34 0.38
C MET A 273 -11.95 8.74 0.64
N THR A 274 -11.23 8.96 1.75
CA THR A 274 -10.74 10.29 2.15
C THR A 274 -9.91 11.00 1.07
N PRO A 275 -8.86 10.40 0.45
CA PRO A 275 -8.10 11.08 -0.60
C PRO A 275 -8.95 11.45 -1.82
N LEU A 276 -9.95 10.63 -2.18
CA LEU A 276 -10.87 10.93 -3.28
C LEU A 276 -11.77 12.13 -2.97
N ILE A 277 -12.27 12.21 -1.74
CA ILE A 277 -13.08 13.32 -1.25
C ILE A 277 -12.25 14.61 -1.24
N VAL A 278 -11.03 14.56 -0.67
CA VAL A 278 -10.10 15.70 -0.64
C VAL A 278 -9.76 16.15 -2.06
N TYR A 279 -9.44 15.23 -2.97
CA TYR A 279 -9.17 15.55 -4.37
C TYR A 279 -10.35 16.25 -5.04
N ARG A 280 -11.58 15.75 -4.87
CA ARG A 280 -12.79 16.37 -5.44
C ARG A 280 -13.03 17.77 -4.89
N ILE A 281 -12.86 17.98 -3.58
CA ILE A 281 -12.99 19.30 -2.95
C ILE A 281 -11.95 20.28 -3.49
N LEU A 282 -10.69 19.84 -3.62
CA LEU A 282 -9.61 20.68 -4.16
C LEU A 282 -9.86 21.03 -5.63
N LYS A 283 -10.23 20.04 -6.46
CA LYS A 283 -10.56 20.24 -7.87
C LYS A 283 -11.70 21.25 -8.03
N TRP A 284 -12.78 21.09 -7.28
CA TRP A 284 -13.93 22.01 -7.31
C TRP A 284 -13.56 23.45 -6.93
N ARG A 285 -12.67 23.63 -5.94
CA ARG A 285 -12.15 24.97 -5.59
C ARG A 285 -11.30 25.58 -6.70
N THR A 286 -10.51 24.77 -7.42
CA THR A 286 -9.68 25.29 -8.52
C THR A 286 -10.50 25.71 -9.73
N THR A 287 -11.55 24.97 -10.10
CA THR A 287 -12.40 25.31 -11.25
C THR A 287 -13.15 26.62 -11.04
N LYS A 288 -13.61 26.89 -9.81
CA LYS A 288 -14.33 28.13 -9.48
C LYS A 288 -13.44 29.38 -9.64
N LYS A 289 -12.16 29.29 -9.30
CA LYS A 289 -11.21 30.41 -9.48
C LYS A 289 -10.92 30.70 -10.95
N VAL A 290 -10.87 29.68 -11.80
CA VAL A 290 -10.61 29.86 -13.24
C VAL A 290 -11.78 30.56 -13.93
N SER A 291 -13.03 30.22 -13.57
CA SER A 291 -14.21 30.92 -14.12
C SER A 291 -14.25 32.39 -13.73
N GLU A 292 -13.88 32.73 -12.49
CA GLU A 292 -13.84 34.13 -12.02
C GLU A 292 -12.74 34.95 -12.74
N CYS A 293 -11.60 34.35 -13.06
CA CYS A 293 -10.54 35.05 -13.81
C CYS A 293 -10.86 35.22 -15.30
N GLY A 294 -11.60 34.30 -15.93
CA GLY A 294 -11.98 34.41 -17.34
C GLY A 294 -12.93 35.57 -17.62
N GLU A 295 -13.82 35.88 -16.69
CA GLU A 295 -14.76 37.01 -16.81
C GLU A 295 -14.08 38.38 -16.73
N CYS A 296 -12.93 38.48 -16.06
CA CYS A 296 -12.15 39.73 -15.99
C CYS A 296 -11.36 40.04 -17.26
N VAL A 297 -11.02 39.03 -18.07
CA VAL A 297 -10.28 39.22 -19.33
C VAL A 297 -11.21 39.59 -20.47
N SER A 298 -12.47 39.15 -20.43
CA SER A 298 -13.49 39.48 -21.45
C SER A 298 -14.01 40.93 -21.37
N LYS A 299 -13.77 41.64 -20.26
CA LYS A 299 -14.23 43.02 -20.02
C LYS A 299 -13.14 44.10 -20.21
N ARG A 300 -11.98 43.76 -20.76
CA ARG A 300 -10.95 44.73 -21.19
C ARG A 300 -10.78 44.66 -22.70
#